data_AF-A0A1K1T5D1-F1
#
_entry.id   AF-A0A1K1T5D1-F1
#
_cell.length_a   1.000
_cell.length_b   1.000
_cell.length_c   1.000
_cell.angle_alpha   90.00
_cell.angle_beta   90.00
_cell.angle_gamma   90.00
#
_symmetry.space_group_name_H-M   'P 1'
#
loop_
_entity.id
_entity.type
_entity.pdbx_description
1 polymer ?
#
loop_
_entity_poly.entity_id
_entity_poly.type
_entity_poly.pdbx_seq_one_letter_code
_entity_poly.pdbx_strand_id
1 'polypeptide(L)' 'MAEEYKSEALESIHNSAEALLKIGAIDTATMREFDEACIVEVPAEISDQENSSELTTVPQNSR' A
#
# COMPACT_ATOMS: atom_id res chain seq x y z
N MET A 1 -9.48 -3.55 -10.89
CA MET A 1 -9.67 -2.96 -9.55
C MET A 1 -8.27 -2.69 -9.06
N ALA A 2 -7.87 -1.43 -8.92
CA ALA A 2 -6.53 -1.11 -8.46
C ALA A 2 -6.49 -1.44 -6.97
N GLU A 3 -5.64 -2.39 -6.58
CA GLU A 3 -5.34 -2.64 -5.18
C GLU A 3 -4.63 -1.38 -4.65
N GLU A 4 -5.18 -0.78 -3.61
CA GLU A 4 -4.61 0.43 -3.01
C GLU A 4 -3.46 0.01 -2.10
N TYR A 5 -2.23 0.28 -2.52
CA TYR A 5 -1.05 -0.03 -1.72
C TYR A 5 -0.85 1.03 -0.63
N LYS A 6 -0.44 0.60 0.56
CA LYS A 6 -0.18 1.50 1.71
C LYS A 6 0.94 2.51 1.41
N SER A 7 1.84 2.21 0.46
CA SER A 7 2.94 3.08 0.02
C SER A 7 3.54 2.57 -1.30
N GLU A 8 4.19 3.45 -2.08
CA GLU A 8 4.93 3.09 -3.31
C GLU A 8 6.02 2.02 -3.05
N ALA A 9 6.67 2.08 -1.89
CA ALA A 9 7.65 1.07 -1.49
C ALA A 9 7.02 -0.33 -1.35
N LEU A 10 5.79 -0.41 -0.83
CA LEU A 10 5.07 -1.67 -0.63
C LEU A 10 4.53 -2.21 -1.96
N GLU A 11 4.12 -1.34 -2.88
CA GLU A 11 3.81 -1.72 -4.26
C GLU A 11 5.04 -2.36 -4.95
N SER A 12 6.21 -1.76 -4.81
CA SER A 12 7.45 -2.30 -5.40
C SER A 12 7.85 -3.66 -4.80
N ILE A 13 7.67 -3.83 -3.49
CA ILE A 13 7.91 -5.10 -2.79
C ILE A 13 6.91 -6.16 -3.24
N HIS A 14 5.62 -5.83 -3.32
CA HIS A 14 4.58 -6.74 -3.81
C HIS A 14 4.87 -7.19 -5.25
N ASN A 15 5.26 -6.29 -6.14
CA ASN A 15 5.64 -6.63 -7.51
C ASN A 15 6.85 -7.60 -7.55
N SER A 16 7.83 -7.37 -6.67
CA SER A 16 8.96 -8.29 -6.52
C SER A 16 8.51 -9.68 -6.02
N ALA A 17 7.59 -9.74 -5.05
CA ALA A 17 7.02 -10.98 -4.57
C ALA A 17 6.21 -11.71 -5.67
N GLU A 18 5.47 -10.98 -6.51
CA GLU A 18 4.76 -11.54 -7.65
C GLU A 18 5.72 -12.21 -8.65
N ALA A 19 6.90 -11.60 -8.89
CA ALA A 19 7.95 -12.22 -9.69
C ALA A 19 8.49 -13.51 -9.05
N LEU A 20 8.63 -13.54 -7.72
CA LEU A 20 9.03 -14.73 -6.98
C LEU A 20 7.98 -15.84 -7.05
N LEU A 21 6.69 -15.50 -7.01
CA LEU A 21 5.59 -16.44 -7.19
C LEU A 21 5.61 -17.04 -8.60
N LYS A 22 5.85 -16.22 -9.63
CA LYS A 22 5.92 -16.66 -11.03
C LYS A 22 7.02 -17.70 -11.29
N ILE A 23 8.14 -17.61 -10.56
CA ILE A 23 9.22 -18.61 -10.65
C ILE A 23 9.07 -19.76 -9.66
N GLY A 24 8.02 -19.77 -8.83
CA GLY A 24 7.75 -20.78 -7.82
C GLY A 24 8.70 -20.73 -6.61
N ALA A 25 9.34 -19.59 -6.36
CA ALA A 25 10.20 -19.38 -5.19
C ALA A 25 9.39 -19.17 -3.91
N ILE A 26 8.17 -18.65 -4.05
CA ILE A 26 7.15 -18.59 -2.99
C ILE A 26 5.86 -19.24 -3.49
N ASP A 27 5.03 -19.69 -2.56
CA ASP A 27 3.71 -20.24 -2.85
C ASP A 27 2.61 -19.16 -2.73
N THR A 28 1.39 -19.53 -3.11
CA THR A 28 0.24 -18.63 -3.09
C THR A 28 -0.22 -18.26 -1.68
N ALA A 29 0.06 -19.08 -0.66
CA ALA A 29 -0.25 -18.71 0.73
C ALA A 29 0.70 -17.60 1.18
N THR A 30 1.99 -17.73 0.88
CA THR A 30 2.99 -16.67 1.10
C THR A 30 2.60 -15.38 0.37
N MET A 31 2.11 -15.46 -0.87
CA MET A 31 1.66 -14.26 -1.60
C MET A 31 0.51 -13.52 -0.91
N ARG A 32 -0.44 -14.25 -0.29
CA ARG A 32 -1.52 -13.61 0.48
C ARG A 32 -1.01 -12.84 1.69
N GLU A 33 0.08 -13.29 2.32
CA GLU A 33 0.69 -12.54 3.43
C GLU A 33 1.31 -11.23 2.93
N PHE A 34 1.89 -11.22 1.73
CA PHE A 34 2.35 -9.98 1.08
C PHE A 34 1.17 -9.06 0.73
N ASP A 35 0.05 -9.59 0.29
CA ASP A 35 -1.17 -8.83 0.00
C ASP A 35 -1.67 -8.12 1.27
N GLU A 36 -1.83 -8.85 2.37
CA GLU A 36 -2.26 -8.31 3.67
C GLU A 36 -1.27 -7.25 4.22
N ALA A 37 0.03 -7.47 4.01
CA ALA A 37 1.08 -6.54 4.41
C ALA A 37 1.11 -5.26 3.55
N CYS A 38 1.00 -5.38 2.22
CA CYS A 38 1.27 -4.30 1.27
C CYS A 38 0.01 -3.51 0.86
N ILE A 39 -1.14 -4.18 0.80
CA ILE A 39 -2.41 -3.59 0.39
C ILE A 39 -3.07 -3.00 1.64
N VAL A 40 -3.70 -1.83 1.47
CA VAL A 40 -4.58 -1.25 2.49
C VAL A 40 -5.72 -2.25 2.71
N GLU A 41 -5.73 -2.93 3.86
CA GLU A 41 -6.91 -3.62 4.32
C GLU A 41 -7.99 -2.56 4.49
N VAL A 42 -8.84 -2.39 3.48
CA VAL A 42 -10.06 -1.60 3.61
C VAL A 42 -10.88 -2.34 4.66
N PRO A 43 -11.03 -1.80 5.88
CA PRO A 43 -11.89 -2.42 6.86
C PRO A 43 -13.27 -2.51 6.21
N ALA A 44 -13.82 -3.71 6.14
CA ALA A 44 -15.17 -3.93 5.64
C ALA A 44 -16.20 -3.41 6.65
N GLU A 45 -16.00 -2.23 7.21
CA GLU A 45 -16.91 -1.59 8.16
C GLU A 45 -16.87 -0.09 7.92
N ILE A 46 -18.04 0.43 7.53
CA ILE A 46 -18.56 1.78 7.76
C ILE A 46 -17.87 2.96 7.06
N SER A 47 -18.62 3.51 6.09
CA SER A 47 -18.59 4.91 5.72
C SER A 47 -18.50 5.77 6.98
N ASP A 48 -17.37 6.43 7.22
CA ASP A 48 -17.27 7.79 7.78
C ASP A 48 -15.79 8.26 7.76
N GLN A 49 -15.55 9.26 6.89
CA GLN A 49 -14.67 10.42 7.05
C GLN A 49 -13.52 10.34 8.10
N GLU A 50 -12.27 10.59 7.68
CA GLU A 50 -11.53 11.86 7.94
C GLU A 50 -10.00 11.76 7.69
N ASN A 51 -9.53 12.63 6.80
CA ASN A 51 -8.22 13.27 6.64
C ASN A 51 -6.97 12.76 7.39
N SER A 52 -5.86 12.60 6.64
CA SER A 52 -4.51 13.21 6.87
C SER A 52 -3.56 12.60 5.81
N SER A 53 -2.86 13.32 4.93
CA SER A 53 -2.01 14.48 5.21
C SER A 53 -1.65 15.20 3.90
N GLU A 54 -2.29 16.34 3.66
CA GLU A 54 -1.72 17.39 2.83
C GLU A 54 -0.65 18.10 3.68
N LEU A 55 0.63 17.72 3.54
CA LEU A 55 1.73 18.54 4.07
C LEU A 55 2.12 19.56 3.01
N THR A 56 1.28 20.58 2.87
CA THR A 56 1.68 21.84 2.22
C THR A 56 2.80 22.47 3.06
N THR A 57 3.98 22.60 2.47
CA THR A 57 5.12 23.26 3.08
C THR A 57 4.87 24.78 3.11
N VAL A 58 4.51 25.26 4.30
CA VAL A 58 4.72 26.61 4.87
C VAL A 58 4.88 27.78 3.87
N PRO A 59 3.94 28.76 3.82
CA PRO A 59 4.21 30.02 3.15
C PRO A 59 5.33 30.76 3.90
N GLN A 60 6.42 31.08 3.21
CA GLN A 60 7.47 31.93 3.75
C GLN A 60 6.91 33.33 3.97
N ASN A 61 6.66 33.66 5.25
CA ASN A 61 6.34 35.01 5.68
C ASN A 61 7.54 35.93 5.44
N SER A 62 7.29 36.99 4.67
CA SER A 62 8.16 38.14 4.45
C SER A 62 8.76 38.69 5.73
N ARG A 63 10.05 39.03 5.67
CA ARG A 63 10.63 40.10 6.48
C ARG A 63 11.21 41.14 5.54
#